data_AF-A0A8W7PIB7-F1
#
_entry.id   AF-A0A8W7PIB7-F1
#
_cell.length_a   1.000
_cell.length_b   1.000
_cell.length_c   1.000
_cell.angle_alpha   90.00
_cell.angle_beta   90.00
_cell.angle_gamma   90.00
#
_symmetry.space_group_name_H-M   'P 1'
#
loop_
_entity.id
_entity.type
_entity.pdbx_description
1 polymer ?
#
loop_
_entity_poly.entity_id
_entity_poly.type
_entity_poly.pdbx_seq_one_letter_code
_entity_poly.pdbx_strand_id
1 'polypeptide(L)'
;LVVWVQDRLAVDDTRRRAGRGRTAARQTNSTDDSADRYGGRLVKAISLLMVVGSWLCFSVGVSKDDGQLTFQPTFTQDQYLNMMQTMIRAAPLLVFVLLVKQFLKLLSSQDSVGSLAEGMRQFSKNLGLLISTIVAFTVFFMSIVPHSRLLPSTAVTSPVMTRAYGGLHSLYVVNQYGRHLTKMRPMRREIILEYGDELNGTWHEYGFQYKPWTVERAASLPYGWLHFPRFDFKFYDAAGSKSDAQKWIYPLVQRLLDHQQPVLDLLDSRHVPAEAPRYVRTSLYRFAYTSFADAGAGGFWTRERLTDYFNVFSREDAHLRDKLRQMNFRTAAEQSASGGGSWNWLLRWLLDAVRRFVGAIEGSYLLIGLFVAAGMVLYTQQQQQQQRVGQST
;
A
#
# COMPACT_ATOMS: atom_id res chain seq x y z
N LEU A 1 -11.52 23.19 14.86
CA LEU A 1 -10.34 22.74 15.64
C LEU A 1 -9.06 23.47 15.24
N VAL A 2 -8.65 23.48 13.97
CA VAL A 2 -7.43 24.21 13.51
C VAL A 2 -7.54 25.73 13.70
N VAL A 3 -8.70 26.33 13.43
CA VAL A 3 -8.94 27.77 13.64
C VAL A 3 -8.98 28.15 15.13
N TRP A 4 -9.42 27.24 16.00
CA TRP A 4 -9.46 27.46 17.45
C TRP A 4 -8.07 27.43 18.09
N VAL A 5 -7.13 26.64 17.52
CA VAL A 5 -5.73 26.58 17.96
C VAL A 5 -4.93 27.81 17.50
N GLN A 6 -5.31 28.41 16.37
CA GLN A 6 -4.58 29.51 15.76
C GLN A 6 -4.74 30.84 16.53
N ASP A 7 -5.93 31.08 17.12
CA ASP A 7 -6.24 32.30 17.86
C ASP A 7 -5.55 32.38 19.24
N ARG A 8 -5.28 31.23 19.88
CA ARG A 8 -4.60 31.19 21.19
C ARG A 8 -3.08 31.33 21.11
N LEU A 9 -2.47 31.14 19.94
CA LEU A 9 -1.02 31.19 19.76
C LEU A 9 -0.51 32.56 19.27
N ALA A 10 -1.39 33.46 18.83
CA ALA A 10 -1.00 34.77 18.30
C ALA A 10 -0.88 35.88 19.36
N VAL A 11 -1.34 35.67 20.59
CA VAL A 11 -1.46 36.73 21.62
C VAL A 11 -0.16 36.99 22.39
N ASP A 12 0.81 36.07 22.42
CA ASP A 12 1.98 36.19 23.30
C ASP A 12 3.24 36.86 22.69
N ASP A 13 3.25 37.17 21.39
CA ASP A 13 4.50 37.53 20.69
C ASP A 13 4.82 39.05 20.63
N THR A 14 4.05 39.91 21.31
CA THR A 14 4.22 41.39 21.21
C THR A 14 4.76 42.08 22.46
N ARG A 15 5.16 41.36 23.51
CA ARG A 15 5.82 41.97 24.68
C ARG A 15 7.11 41.24 25.05
N ARG A 16 8.23 41.63 24.45
CA ARG A 16 9.59 41.72 25.06
C ARG A 16 10.65 41.92 23.97
N ARG A 17 10.76 43.14 23.45
CA ARG A 17 11.98 43.65 22.81
C ARG A 17 12.57 44.76 23.68
N ALA A 18 13.47 44.40 24.59
CA ALA A 18 14.51 45.28 25.13
C ALA A 18 15.42 44.48 26.07
N GLY A 19 16.75 44.53 25.86
CA GLY A 19 17.74 44.25 26.92
C GLY A 19 18.71 43.08 26.72
N ARG A 20 19.84 43.37 26.04
CA ARG A 20 21.25 43.00 26.37
C ARG A 20 21.60 41.66 27.04
N GLY A 21 22.61 40.99 26.45
CA GLY A 21 23.64 40.26 27.19
C GLY A 21 24.19 39.01 26.50
N ARG A 22 25.36 39.10 25.84
CA ARG A 22 26.13 37.93 25.34
C ARG A 22 26.76 37.20 26.51
N THR A 23 26.64 35.89 26.58
CA THR A 23 27.67 34.98 27.10
C THR A 23 27.60 33.64 26.38
N ALA A 24 28.80 33.11 26.09
CA ALA A 24 29.04 31.94 25.28
C ALA A 24 28.89 30.66 26.10
N ALA A 25 27.97 29.78 25.69
CA ALA A 25 28.06 28.34 25.88
C ALA A 25 26.98 27.67 25.01
N ARG A 26 27.27 26.47 24.49
CA ARG A 26 26.35 25.52 23.83
C ARG A 26 26.27 25.55 22.29
N GLN A 27 27.40 25.28 21.64
CA GLN A 27 27.43 24.74 20.27
C GLN A 27 27.30 23.21 20.28
N THR A 28 26.13 22.66 20.62
CA THR A 28 25.81 21.24 20.32
C THR A 28 24.33 20.97 20.03
N ASN A 29 23.43 21.98 20.11
CA ASN A 29 21.97 21.76 19.96
C ASN A 29 21.31 22.47 18.75
N SER A 30 22.07 23.16 17.89
CA SER A 30 21.47 23.95 16.79
C SER A 30 21.10 23.15 15.54
N THR A 31 21.63 21.93 15.38
CA THR A 31 21.37 21.08 14.21
C THR A 31 19.99 20.42 14.25
N ASP A 32 19.48 20.10 15.45
CA ASP A 32 18.20 19.40 15.62
C ASP A 32 17.00 20.35 15.44
N ASP A 33 17.09 21.54 16.06
CA ASP A 33 16.01 22.54 16.05
C ASP A 33 15.85 23.28 14.69
N SER A 34 16.86 23.18 13.82
CA SER A 34 16.80 23.67 12.45
C SER A 34 16.20 22.62 11.50
N ALA A 35 16.56 21.34 11.66
CA ALA A 35 16.03 20.25 10.84
C ALA A 35 14.49 20.12 10.95
N ASP A 36 13.94 20.21 12.16
CA ASP A 36 12.49 20.19 12.39
C ASP A 36 11.77 21.40 11.78
N ARG A 37 12.40 22.58 11.81
CA ARG A 37 11.89 23.80 11.17
C ARG A 37 11.87 23.70 9.65
N TYR A 38 12.89 23.09 9.05
CA TYR A 38 12.92 22.84 7.60
C TYR A 38 11.87 21.80 7.19
N GLY A 39 11.72 20.71 7.96
CA GLY A 39 10.70 19.69 7.74
C GLY A 39 9.28 20.28 7.76
N GLY A 40 8.94 21.05 8.79
CA GLY A 40 7.62 21.68 8.91
C GLY A 40 7.32 22.69 7.78
N ARG A 41 8.31 23.47 7.33
CA ARG A 41 8.15 24.39 6.18
C ARG A 41 7.97 23.64 4.88
N LEU A 42 8.72 22.55 4.67
CA LEU A 42 8.61 21.71 3.48
C LEU A 42 7.21 21.09 3.38
N VAL A 43 6.69 20.53 4.47
CA VAL A 43 5.33 19.96 4.51
C VAL A 43 4.29 21.03 4.14
N LYS A 44 4.37 22.23 4.75
CA LYS A 44 3.47 23.35 4.43
C LYS A 44 3.53 23.75 2.94
N ALA A 45 4.74 23.81 2.37
CA ALA A 45 4.93 24.13 0.96
C ALA A 45 4.33 23.06 0.05
N ILE A 46 4.53 21.77 0.37
CA ILE A 46 3.95 20.65 -0.38
C ILE A 46 2.42 20.69 -0.29
N SER A 47 1.85 20.88 0.90
CA SER A 47 0.40 20.99 1.09
C SER A 47 -0.19 22.15 0.30
N LEU A 48 0.46 23.32 0.31
CA LEU A 48 0.03 24.46 -0.49
C LEU A 48 0.08 24.16 -1.99
N LEU A 49 1.17 23.55 -2.46
CA LEU A 49 1.30 23.14 -3.87
C LEU A 49 0.25 22.10 -4.27
N MET A 50 -0.11 21.17 -3.38
CA MET A 50 -1.18 20.21 -3.64
C MET A 50 -2.54 20.91 -3.75
N VAL A 51 -2.87 21.83 -2.84
CA VAL A 51 -4.14 22.57 -2.89
C VAL A 51 -4.23 23.43 -4.15
N VAL A 52 -3.19 24.22 -4.43
CA VAL A 52 -3.13 25.08 -5.63
C VAL A 52 -3.13 24.24 -6.90
N GLY A 53 -2.36 23.16 -6.95
CA GLY A 53 -2.31 22.23 -8.08
C GLY A 53 -3.66 21.57 -8.34
N SER A 54 -4.34 21.08 -7.28
CA SER A 54 -5.69 20.54 -7.40
C SER A 54 -6.69 21.58 -7.91
N TRP A 55 -6.61 22.83 -7.44
CA TRP A 55 -7.48 23.91 -7.91
C TRP A 55 -7.23 24.29 -9.37
N LEU A 56 -5.97 24.30 -9.82
CA LEU A 56 -5.62 24.58 -11.22
C LEU A 56 -6.02 23.42 -12.15
N CYS A 57 -5.85 22.18 -11.70
CA CYS A 57 -6.09 20.98 -12.51
C CYS A 57 -7.55 20.53 -12.54
N PHE A 58 -8.34 20.84 -11.51
CA PHE A 58 -9.74 20.41 -11.39
C PHE A 58 -10.65 21.60 -11.14
N SER A 59 -11.60 21.83 -12.05
CA SER A 59 -12.69 22.75 -11.79
C SER A 59 -13.64 22.12 -10.79
N VAL A 60 -14.00 22.88 -9.75
CA VAL A 60 -14.99 22.48 -8.75
C VAL A 60 -16.33 23.08 -9.18
N GLY A 61 -17.23 22.23 -9.65
CA GLY A 61 -18.61 22.58 -9.98
C GLY A 61 -19.59 21.94 -9.00
N VAL A 62 -20.83 22.41 -9.05
CA VAL A 62 -21.97 21.72 -8.42
C VAL A 62 -22.92 21.34 -9.56
N SER A 63 -23.24 20.05 -9.68
CA SER A 63 -24.21 19.56 -10.65
C SER A 63 -25.57 20.19 -10.35
N LYS A 64 -26.20 20.81 -11.35
CA LYS A 64 -27.48 21.50 -11.18
C LYS A 64 -28.64 20.54 -10.89
N ASP A 65 -28.51 19.28 -11.30
CA ASP A 65 -29.61 18.30 -11.22
C ASP A 65 -29.59 17.51 -9.90
N ASP A 66 -28.40 17.19 -9.38
CA ASP A 66 -28.24 16.29 -8.20
C ASP A 66 -27.55 16.96 -7.00
N GLY A 67 -27.15 18.23 -7.10
CA GLY A 67 -26.41 18.94 -6.03
C GLY A 67 -25.01 18.39 -5.74
N GLN A 68 -24.49 17.49 -6.57
CA GLN A 68 -23.20 16.83 -6.36
C GLN A 68 -22.02 17.74 -6.68
N LEU A 69 -20.96 17.68 -5.86
CA LEU A 69 -19.67 18.28 -6.19
C LEU A 69 -19.06 17.54 -7.38
N THR A 70 -18.91 18.24 -8.50
CA THR A 70 -18.26 17.71 -9.70
C THR A 70 -16.84 18.25 -9.78
N PHE A 71 -15.88 17.34 -9.95
CA PHE A 71 -14.49 17.68 -10.22
C PHE A 71 -14.20 17.33 -11.67
N GLN A 72 -14.18 18.33 -12.55
CA GLN A 72 -13.84 18.11 -13.95
C GLN A 72 -12.41 18.53 -14.23
N PRO A 73 -11.62 17.72 -14.96
CA PRO A 73 -10.28 18.12 -15.35
C PRO A 73 -10.37 19.35 -16.26
N THR A 74 -9.53 20.36 -15.99
CA THR A 74 -9.43 21.60 -16.81
C THR A 74 -8.59 21.41 -18.07
N PHE A 75 -8.05 20.21 -18.28
CA PHE A 75 -7.14 19.86 -19.36
C PHE A 75 -7.72 18.77 -20.25
N THR A 76 -7.31 18.77 -21.53
CA THR A 76 -7.68 17.71 -22.47
C THR A 76 -6.79 16.48 -22.29
N GLN A 77 -7.25 15.34 -22.81
CA GLN A 77 -6.47 14.10 -22.81
C GLN A 77 -5.10 14.27 -23.48
N ASP A 78 -5.03 15.02 -24.59
CA ASP A 78 -3.77 15.26 -25.31
C ASP A 78 -2.80 16.12 -24.51
N GLN A 79 -3.29 17.17 -23.83
CA GLN A 79 -2.48 17.98 -22.93
C GLN A 79 -1.90 17.15 -21.78
N TYR A 80 -2.72 16.26 -21.20
CA TYR A 80 -2.27 15.33 -20.16
C TYR A 80 -1.19 14.36 -20.67
N LEU A 81 -1.40 13.74 -21.83
CA LEU A 81 -0.44 12.78 -22.40
C LEU A 81 0.89 13.46 -22.77
N ASN A 82 0.86 14.66 -23.33
CA ASN A 82 2.05 15.44 -23.65
C ASN A 82 2.84 15.84 -22.38
N MET A 83 2.13 16.28 -21.34
CA MET A 83 2.75 16.56 -20.04
C MET A 83 3.37 15.29 -19.44
N MET A 84 2.63 14.18 -19.46
CA MET A 84 3.10 12.88 -18.93
C MET A 84 4.36 12.41 -19.65
N GLN A 85 4.42 12.53 -20.99
CA GLN A 85 5.60 12.20 -21.77
C GLN A 85 6.82 13.04 -21.35
N THR A 86 6.62 14.33 -21.10
CA THR A 86 7.68 15.23 -20.61
C THR A 86 8.13 14.81 -19.21
N MET A 87 7.20 14.54 -18.30
CA MET A 87 7.50 14.14 -16.92
C MET A 87 8.23 12.80 -16.84
N ILE A 88 7.84 11.81 -17.63
CA ILE A 88 8.51 10.48 -17.68
C ILE A 88 9.96 10.62 -18.15
N ARG A 89 10.26 11.57 -19.04
CA ARG A 89 11.63 11.84 -19.49
C ARG A 89 12.43 12.65 -18.48
N ALA A 90 11.80 13.63 -17.82
CA ALA A 90 12.47 14.53 -16.89
C ALA A 90 12.73 13.91 -15.50
N ALA A 91 11.82 13.09 -14.99
CA ALA A 91 11.92 12.55 -13.63
C ALA A 91 13.20 11.71 -13.39
N PRO A 92 13.63 10.82 -14.30
CA PRO A 92 14.91 10.12 -14.16
C PRO A 92 16.11 11.08 -14.13
N LEU A 93 16.08 12.18 -14.90
CA LEU A 93 17.17 13.15 -14.92
C LEU A 93 17.33 13.86 -13.57
N LEU A 94 16.21 14.25 -12.95
CA LEU A 94 16.24 14.84 -11.61
C LEU A 94 16.87 13.88 -10.59
N VAL A 95 16.42 12.62 -10.58
CA VAL A 95 16.95 11.60 -9.66
C VAL A 95 18.43 11.33 -9.94
N PHE A 96 18.82 11.26 -11.22
CA PHE A 96 20.22 11.10 -11.60
C PHE A 96 21.10 12.25 -11.10
N VAL A 97 20.67 13.50 -11.26
CA VAL A 97 21.39 14.68 -10.74
C VAL A 97 21.51 14.63 -9.22
N LEU A 98 20.46 14.26 -8.51
CA LEU A 98 20.49 14.11 -7.05
C LEU A 98 21.45 12.98 -6.61
N LEU A 99 21.46 11.87 -7.34
CA LEU A 99 22.34 10.74 -7.07
C LEU A 99 23.82 11.12 -7.34
N VAL A 100 24.10 11.80 -8.45
CA VAL A 100 25.45 12.34 -8.76
C VAL A 100 25.88 13.35 -7.70
N LYS A 101 25.01 14.28 -7.31
CA LYS A 101 25.30 15.25 -6.23
C LYS A 101 25.64 14.54 -4.93
N GLN A 102 24.89 13.51 -4.55
CA GLN A 102 25.14 12.74 -3.34
C GLN A 102 26.47 11.96 -3.44
N PHE A 103 26.76 11.38 -4.59
CA PHE A 103 28.03 10.71 -4.85
C PHE A 103 29.22 11.68 -4.72
N LEU A 104 29.15 12.86 -5.35
CA LEU A 104 30.20 13.87 -5.25
C LEU A 104 30.40 14.37 -3.81
N LYS A 105 29.31 14.53 -3.05
CA LYS A 105 29.38 14.89 -1.63
C LYS A 105 30.09 13.83 -0.78
N LEU A 106 29.81 12.55 -1.05
CA LEU A 106 30.47 11.43 -0.38
C LEU A 106 31.94 11.29 -0.81
N LEU A 107 32.26 11.63 -2.06
CA LEU A 107 33.63 11.66 -2.56
C LEU A 107 34.44 12.81 -1.92
N SER A 108 33.81 13.97 -1.72
CA SER A 108 34.49 15.13 -1.11
C SER A 108 34.69 14.99 0.40
N SER A 109 33.95 14.10 1.05
CA SER A 109 34.04 13.86 2.50
C SER A 109 35.01 12.73 2.88
N GLN A 110 35.94 12.36 1.99
CA GLN A 110 36.93 11.32 2.27
C GLN A 110 38.09 11.89 3.09
N ASP A 111 38.49 11.18 4.15
CA ASP A 111 39.59 11.56 5.03
C ASP A 111 40.94 11.38 4.30
N SER A 112 41.90 12.28 4.53
CA SER A 112 43.29 12.08 4.08
C SER A 112 43.96 11.00 4.92
N VAL A 113 44.73 10.13 4.27
CA VAL A 113 45.39 8.99 4.93
C VAL A 113 46.80 9.40 5.37
N GLY A 114 47.09 9.29 6.66
CA GLY A 114 48.43 9.54 7.22
C GLY A 114 49.20 8.28 7.67
N SER A 115 48.56 7.11 7.69
CA SER A 115 49.14 5.85 8.20
C SER A 115 48.62 4.62 7.43
N LEU A 116 49.35 3.50 7.49
CA LEU A 116 49.02 2.24 6.81
C LEU A 116 47.69 1.62 7.33
N ALA A 117 47.42 1.70 8.64
CA ALA A 117 46.18 1.19 9.24
C ALA A 117 44.97 2.03 8.80
N GLU A 118 45.10 3.35 8.80
CA GLU A 118 44.12 4.28 8.22
C GLU A 118 43.92 4.02 6.72
N GLY A 119 44.97 3.65 5.99
CA GLY A 119 44.92 3.30 4.58
C GLY A 119 44.07 2.06 4.29
N MET A 120 44.23 0.99 5.08
CA MET A 120 43.42 -0.22 4.92
C MET A 120 41.94 0.03 5.27
N ARG A 121 41.68 0.83 6.32
CA ARG A 121 40.32 1.27 6.68
C ARG A 121 39.70 2.12 5.57
N GLN A 122 40.48 3.03 5.00
CA GLN A 122 40.02 3.92 3.93
C GLN A 122 39.77 3.15 2.63
N PHE A 123 40.61 2.15 2.31
CA PHE A 123 40.37 1.23 1.20
C PHE A 123 39.05 0.47 1.37
N SER A 124 38.78 -0.09 2.55
CA SER A 124 37.52 -0.78 2.84
C SER A 124 36.31 0.16 2.71
N LYS A 125 36.39 1.39 3.23
CA LYS A 125 35.35 2.42 3.06
C LYS A 125 35.13 2.76 1.58
N ASN A 126 36.21 2.98 0.82
CA ASN A 126 36.14 3.29 -0.61
C ASN A 126 35.56 2.12 -1.42
N LEU A 127 35.93 0.89 -1.09
CA LEU A 127 35.38 -0.32 -1.71
C LEU A 127 33.88 -0.46 -1.40
N GLY A 128 33.48 -0.23 -0.14
CA GLY A 128 32.08 -0.22 0.27
C GLY A 128 31.28 0.87 -0.45
N LEU A 129 31.85 2.07 -0.60
CA LEU A 129 31.25 3.17 -1.38
C LEU A 129 31.12 2.81 -2.85
N LEU A 130 32.15 2.21 -3.45
CA LEU A 130 32.14 1.76 -4.85
C LEU A 130 31.02 0.74 -5.09
N ILE A 131 30.96 -0.30 -4.25
CA ILE A 131 29.94 -1.35 -4.34
C ILE A 131 28.54 -0.74 -4.19
N SER A 132 28.33 0.09 -3.16
CA SER A 132 27.04 0.73 -2.91
C SER A 132 26.63 1.66 -4.05
N THR A 133 27.59 2.37 -4.65
CA THR A 133 27.38 3.23 -5.81
C THR A 133 26.96 2.41 -7.02
N ILE A 134 27.67 1.32 -7.33
CA ILE A 134 27.32 0.40 -8.42
C ILE A 134 25.90 -0.11 -8.22
N VAL A 135 25.56 -0.60 -7.02
CA VAL A 135 24.22 -1.10 -6.70
C VAL A 135 23.16 0.00 -6.88
N ALA A 136 23.39 1.20 -6.35
CA ALA A 136 22.45 2.30 -6.45
C ALA A 136 22.19 2.72 -7.90
N PHE A 137 23.24 2.85 -8.72
CA PHE A 137 23.10 3.14 -10.14
C PHE A 137 22.43 1.99 -10.90
N THR A 138 22.76 0.73 -10.61
CA THR A 138 22.09 -0.43 -11.21
C THR A 138 20.59 -0.41 -10.90
N VAL A 139 20.20 -0.24 -9.63
CA VAL A 139 18.79 -0.15 -9.24
C VAL A 139 18.11 1.03 -9.93
N PHE A 140 18.75 2.20 -9.97
CA PHE A 140 18.24 3.39 -10.64
C PHE A 140 17.99 3.14 -12.14
N PHE A 141 19.02 2.73 -12.90
CA PHE A 141 18.89 2.51 -14.35
C PHE A 141 17.91 1.39 -14.68
N MET A 142 17.86 0.35 -13.86
CA MET A 142 16.90 -0.74 -14.04
C MET A 142 15.47 -0.32 -13.70
N SER A 143 15.28 0.65 -12.81
CA SER A 143 13.97 1.26 -12.51
C SER A 143 13.44 2.16 -13.64
N ILE A 144 14.31 2.67 -14.51
CA ILE A 144 13.90 3.42 -15.71
C ILE A 144 13.14 2.52 -16.69
N VAL A 145 13.49 1.23 -16.76
CA VAL A 145 12.83 0.27 -17.67
C VAL A 145 11.32 0.18 -17.41
N PRO A 146 10.82 -0.14 -16.22
CA PRO A 146 9.38 -0.16 -15.95
C PRO A 146 8.75 1.25 -15.93
N HIS A 147 9.49 2.29 -15.52
CA HIS A 147 9.00 3.67 -15.54
C HIS A 147 8.68 4.16 -16.96
N SER A 148 9.54 3.82 -17.92
CA SER A 148 9.40 4.24 -19.32
C SER A 148 8.26 3.55 -20.06
N ARG A 149 7.74 2.43 -19.54
CA ARG A 149 6.61 1.67 -20.10
C ARG A 149 5.24 2.30 -19.82
N LEU A 150 5.16 3.40 -19.09
CA LEU A 150 3.90 4.09 -18.83
C LEU A 150 3.27 4.63 -20.12
N LEU A 151 4.08 5.09 -21.08
CA LEU A 151 3.63 5.46 -22.43
C LEU A 151 4.32 4.58 -23.48
N PRO A 152 3.61 4.12 -24.53
CA PRO A 152 4.21 3.40 -25.64
C PRO A 152 5.36 4.18 -26.32
N SER A 153 5.24 5.52 -26.39
CA SER A 153 6.23 6.41 -27.03
C SER A 153 7.54 6.55 -26.25
N THR A 154 7.56 6.16 -24.97
CA THR A 154 8.75 6.23 -24.11
C THR A 154 9.34 4.87 -23.78
N ALA A 155 8.67 3.77 -24.15
CA ALA A 155 9.05 2.44 -23.73
C ALA A 155 10.45 2.03 -24.22
N VAL A 156 11.32 1.66 -23.29
CA VAL A 156 12.63 1.09 -23.62
C VAL A 156 12.45 -0.30 -24.24
N THR A 157 12.80 -0.43 -25.52
CA THR A 157 12.68 -1.69 -26.29
C THR A 157 13.98 -2.50 -26.34
N SER A 158 15.08 -2.00 -25.76
CA SER A 158 16.36 -2.70 -25.75
C SER A 158 16.24 -4.09 -25.09
N PRO A 159 16.57 -5.19 -25.80
CA PRO A 159 16.51 -6.54 -25.24
C PRO A 159 17.46 -6.74 -24.06
N VAL A 160 18.62 -6.08 -24.08
CA VAL A 160 19.64 -6.17 -23.02
C VAL A 160 19.10 -5.59 -21.72
N MET A 161 18.56 -4.37 -21.75
CA MET A 161 17.99 -3.73 -20.57
C MET A 161 16.75 -4.48 -20.08
N THR A 162 15.92 -5.00 -20.98
CA THR A 162 14.72 -5.76 -20.62
C THR A 162 15.07 -7.09 -19.95
N ARG A 163 16.11 -7.79 -20.41
CA ARG A 163 16.61 -9.02 -19.78
C ARG A 163 17.22 -8.75 -18.41
N ALA A 164 18.07 -7.72 -18.30
CA ALA A 164 18.68 -7.31 -17.04
C ALA A 164 17.61 -6.91 -16.00
N TYR A 165 16.62 -6.13 -16.41
CA TYR A 165 15.44 -5.82 -15.60
C TYR A 165 14.71 -7.10 -15.18
N GLY A 166 14.48 -8.05 -16.09
CA GLY A 166 13.79 -9.31 -15.79
C GLY A 166 14.46 -10.12 -14.67
N GLY A 167 15.79 -10.16 -14.64
CA GLY A 167 16.55 -10.83 -13.58
C GLY A 167 16.46 -10.13 -12.21
N LEU A 168 16.49 -8.79 -12.18
CA LEU A 168 16.31 -8.05 -10.91
C LEU A 168 14.85 -8.01 -10.44
N HIS A 169 13.92 -8.06 -11.39
CA HIS A 169 12.49 -8.09 -11.11
C HIS A 169 12.07 -9.42 -10.47
N SER A 170 12.63 -10.55 -10.92
CA SER A 170 12.37 -11.86 -10.29
C SER A 170 12.90 -11.95 -8.85
N LEU A 171 13.92 -11.16 -8.52
CA LEU A 171 14.45 -11.00 -7.16
C LEU A 171 13.71 -9.92 -6.35
N TYR A 172 12.67 -9.30 -6.90
CA TYR A 172 11.92 -8.19 -6.30
C TYR A 172 12.75 -6.95 -5.96
N VAL A 173 13.95 -6.79 -6.55
CA VAL A 173 14.83 -5.63 -6.32
C VAL A 173 14.30 -4.40 -7.06
N VAL A 174 13.80 -4.60 -8.28
CA VAL A 174 13.22 -3.53 -9.10
C VAL A 174 11.82 -3.92 -9.53
N ASN A 175 10.84 -3.09 -9.20
CA ASN A 175 9.43 -3.39 -9.44
C ASN A 175 8.75 -2.27 -10.22
N GLN A 176 7.77 -2.65 -11.02
CA GLN A 176 6.88 -1.69 -11.64
C GLN A 176 5.88 -1.18 -10.59
N TYR A 177 5.90 0.12 -10.31
CA TYR A 177 4.89 0.76 -9.47
C TYR A 177 3.56 0.85 -10.22
N GLY A 178 2.45 0.54 -9.54
CA GLY A 178 1.12 0.87 -10.03
C GLY A 178 0.60 0.08 -11.23
N ARG A 179 0.87 -1.22 -11.35
CA ARG A 179 0.20 -2.09 -12.35
C ARG A 179 -1.35 -1.98 -12.27
N HIS A 180 -1.86 -1.65 -11.09
CA HIS A 180 -3.27 -1.38 -10.80
C HIS A 180 -3.75 0.00 -11.26
N LEU A 181 -2.84 0.98 -11.26
CA LEU A 181 -3.12 2.35 -11.70
C LEU A 181 -3.12 2.46 -13.23
N THR A 182 -2.34 1.64 -13.92
CA THR A 182 -2.33 1.60 -15.40
C THR A 182 -3.51 0.84 -16.00
N LYS A 183 -4.29 0.12 -15.19
CA LYS A 183 -5.49 -0.62 -15.59
C LYS A 183 -6.67 -0.28 -14.70
N MET A 184 -6.88 1.00 -14.43
CA MET A 184 -8.15 1.41 -13.82
C MET A 184 -9.30 0.98 -14.71
N ARG A 185 -10.29 0.32 -14.09
CA ARG A 185 -11.43 -0.21 -14.81
C ARG A 185 -12.55 0.82 -14.79
N PRO A 186 -13.30 0.98 -15.89
CA PRO A 186 -14.44 1.90 -15.95
C PRO A 186 -15.60 1.43 -15.05
N MET A 187 -15.60 0.17 -14.65
CA MET A 187 -16.64 -0.45 -13.83
C MET A 187 -15.99 -1.28 -12.74
N ARG A 188 -16.63 -1.31 -11.57
CA ARG A 188 -16.20 -2.15 -10.45
C ARG A 188 -16.71 -3.57 -10.66
N ARG A 189 -15.81 -4.49 -11.03
CA ARG A 189 -16.10 -5.93 -11.10
C ARG A 189 -15.59 -6.59 -9.83
N GLU A 190 -16.43 -7.39 -9.21
CA GLU A 190 -16.14 -8.11 -7.98
C GLU A 190 -16.42 -9.59 -8.18
N ILE A 191 -15.48 -10.42 -7.73
CA ILE A 191 -15.72 -11.86 -7.61
C ILE A 191 -16.34 -12.09 -6.24
N ILE A 192 -17.41 -12.88 -6.23
CA ILE A 192 -18.12 -13.33 -5.04
C ILE A 192 -17.97 -14.84 -4.95
N LEU A 193 -17.61 -15.31 -3.76
CA LEU A 193 -17.56 -16.74 -3.46
C LEU A 193 -18.93 -17.15 -2.96
N GLU A 194 -19.44 -18.26 -3.48
CA GLU A 194 -20.76 -18.76 -3.12
C GLU A 194 -20.66 -20.25 -2.77
N TYR A 195 -21.48 -20.70 -1.83
CA TYR A 195 -21.57 -22.07 -1.38
C TYR A 195 -23.01 -22.58 -1.43
N GLY A 196 -23.15 -23.90 -1.54
CA GLY A 196 -24.46 -24.56 -1.54
C GLY A 196 -24.32 -26.07 -1.39
N ASP A 197 -25.44 -26.70 -1.04
CA ASP A 197 -25.52 -28.16 -0.81
C ASP A 197 -25.97 -28.92 -2.05
N GLU A 198 -26.63 -28.24 -2.99
CA GLU A 198 -27.16 -28.79 -4.23
C GLU A 198 -26.81 -27.88 -5.41
N LEU A 199 -26.47 -28.46 -6.58
CA LEU A 199 -26.09 -27.68 -7.77
C LEU A 199 -27.19 -26.71 -8.24
N ASN A 200 -28.44 -27.16 -8.19
CA ASN A 200 -29.61 -26.39 -8.63
C ASN A 200 -30.36 -25.74 -7.44
N GLY A 201 -29.76 -25.77 -6.25
CA GLY A 201 -30.35 -25.23 -5.04
C GLY A 201 -30.11 -23.73 -4.85
N THR A 202 -30.45 -23.26 -3.65
CA THR A 202 -30.12 -21.89 -3.22
C THR A 202 -28.63 -21.78 -2.94
N TRP A 203 -28.03 -20.70 -3.45
CA TRP A 203 -26.63 -20.38 -3.24
C TRP A 203 -26.51 -19.27 -2.22
N HIS A 204 -25.62 -19.46 -1.25
CA HIS A 204 -25.31 -18.50 -0.22
C HIS A 204 -23.93 -17.90 -0.48
N GLU A 205 -23.75 -16.62 -0.14
CA GLU A 205 -22.51 -15.91 -0.41
C GLU A 205 -21.62 -15.91 0.82
N TYR A 206 -20.31 -16.07 0.61
CA TYR A 206 -19.34 -15.80 1.66
C TYR A 206 -19.18 -14.29 1.83
N GLY A 207 -19.23 -13.82 3.08
CA GLY A 207 -19.03 -12.41 3.37
C GLY A 207 -17.57 -11.98 3.33
N PHE A 208 -17.32 -10.77 2.81
CA PHE A 208 -16.01 -10.14 2.84
C PHE A 208 -15.99 -8.99 3.86
N GLN A 209 -14.82 -8.76 4.48
CA GLN A 209 -14.70 -7.78 5.56
C GLN A 209 -14.58 -6.34 5.04
N TYR A 210 -13.83 -6.11 3.95
CA TYR A 210 -13.43 -4.75 3.57
C TYR A 210 -13.73 -4.39 2.12
N LYS A 211 -14.20 -5.34 1.30
CA LYS A 211 -14.69 -5.08 -0.06
C LYS A 211 -16.21 -5.23 -0.14
N PRO A 212 -16.88 -4.54 -1.07
CA PRO A 212 -18.28 -4.80 -1.34
C PRO A 212 -18.48 -6.23 -1.86
N TRP A 213 -19.51 -6.87 -1.32
CA TRP A 213 -19.91 -8.21 -1.70
C TRP A 213 -21.43 -8.38 -1.71
N THR A 214 -22.15 -7.67 -0.83
CA THR A 214 -23.61 -7.60 -0.78
C THR A 214 -24.12 -6.16 -0.99
N VAL A 215 -25.40 -6.06 -1.36
CA VAL A 215 -26.17 -4.80 -1.37
C VAL A 215 -26.66 -4.42 0.02
N GLU A 216 -26.64 -5.34 0.97
CA GLU A 216 -27.07 -5.07 2.34
C GLU A 216 -26.15 -4.05 3.03
N ARG A 217 -26.75 -2.96 3.52
CA ARG A 217 -26.04 -1.84 4.14
C ARG A 217 -25.24 -2.26 5.39
N ALA A 218 -25.77 -3.17 6.20
CA ALA A 218 -25.15 -3.59 7.46
C ALA A 218 -23.89 -4.45 7.26
N ALA A 219 -23.76 -5.07 6.09
CA ALA A 219 -22.73 -6.06 5.77
C ALA A 219 -21.72 -5.56 4.72
N SER A 220 -21.95 -4.39 4.11
CA SER A 220 -21.13 -3.85 3.04
C SER A 220 -20.67 -2.43 3.36
N LEU A 221 -19.36 -2.18 3.26
CA LEU A 221 -18.80 -0.85 3.51
C LEU A 221 -19.15 0.11 2.35
N PRO A 222 -19.37 1.41 2.63
CA PRO A 222 -19.61 2.41 1.60
C PRO A 222 -18.36 2.76 0.79
N TYR A 223 -17.19 2.30 1.23
CA TYR A 223 -15.91 2.57 0.58
C TYR A 223 -15.30 1.27 0.12
N GLY A 224 -14.82 1.23 -1.12
CA GLY A 224 -14.13 0.05 -1.65
C GLY A 224 -12.68 0.31 -2.05
N TRP A 225 -12.04 1.36 -1.50
CA TRP A 225 -10.65 1.73 -1.79
C TRP A 225 -9.82 2.12 -0.57
N LEU A 226 -10.42 2.37 0.60
CA LEU A 226 -9.68 2.86 1.76
C LEU A 226 -8.92 1.74 2.49
N HIS A 227 -9.57 0.59 2.62
CA HIS A 227 -8.99 -0.61 3.20
C HIS A 227 -8.42 -1.46 2.06
N PHE A 228 -7.09 -1.63 2.00
CA PHE A 228 -6.40 -2.49 1.04
C PHE A 228 -5.90 -3.80 1.69
N PRO A 229 -6.77 -4.64 2.28
CA PRO A 229 -6.32 -5.92 2.80
C PRO A 229 -5.88 -6.81 1.63
N ARG A 230 -4.78 -7.53 1.82
CA ARG A 230 -4.16 -8.30 0.74
C ARG A 230 -5.07 -9.41 0.19
N PHE A 231 -5.95 -9.97 1.01
CA PHE A 231 -6.89 -11.01 0.59
C PHE A 231 -7.95 -10.44 -0.35
N ASP A 232 -8.73 -9.44 0.10
CA ASP A 232 -9.80 -8.83 -0.70
C ASP A 232 -9.25 -8.17 -1.98
N PHE A 233 -8.07 -7.55 -1.88
CA PHE A 233 -7.43 -6.91 -3.02
C PHE A 233 -7.03 -7.91 -4.12
N LYS A 234 -6.70 -9.16 -3.76
CA LYS A 234 -6.46 -10.22 -4.76
C LYS A 234 -7.72 -10.52 -5.59
N PHE A 235 -8.91 -10.46 -4.99
CA PHE A 235 -10.16 -10.64 -5.74
C PHE A 235 -10.44 -9.46 -6.68
N TYR A 236 -10.18 -8.23 -6.21
CA TYR A 236 -10.27 -7.05 -7.05
C TYR A 236 -9.40 -7.21 -8.30
N ASP A 237 -8.16 -7.65 -8.16
CA ASP A 237 -7.24 -7.90 -9.27
C ASP A 237 -7.69 -9.03 -10.19
N ALA A 238 -8.08 -10.16 -9.58
CA ALA A 238 -8.52 -11.35 -10.30
C ALA A 238 -9.71 -11.02 -11.22
N ALA A 239 -10.67 -10.22 -10.74
CA ALA A 239 -11.85 -9.80 -11.50
C ALA A 239 -11.52 -9.02 -12.79
N GLY A 240 -10.27 -8.56 -12.97
CA GLY A 240 -9.78 -7.90 -14.19
C GLY A 240 -9.09 -8.84 -15.19
N SER A 241 -8.99 -10.14 -14.88
CA SER A 241 -8.23 -11.14 -15.65
C SER A 241 -9.04 -12.41 -15.89
N LYS A 242 -8.66 -13.22 -16.87
CA LYS A 242 -9.26 -14.53 -17.11
C LYS A 242 -9.00 -15.48 -15.94
N SER A 243 -9.95 -16.37 -15.67
CA SER A 243 -9.88 -17.35 -14.58
C SER A 243 -8.62 -18.21 -14.63
N ASP A 244 -8.19 -18.67 -15.81
CA ASP A 244 -6.97 -19.47 -15.99
C ASP A 244 -5.68 -18.80 -15.47
N ALA A 245 -5.65 -17.47 -15.41
CA ALA A 245 -4.50 -16.72 -14.90
C ALA A 245 -4.44 -16.74 -13.36
N GLN A 246 -5.56 -17.00 -12.68
CA GLN A 246 -5.73 -16.87 -11.24
C GLN A 246 -5.70 -18.24 -10.54
N LYS A 247 -4.61 -18.97 -10.74
CA LYS A 247 -4.41 -20.34 -10.22
C LYS A 247 -4.54 -20.46 -8.69
N TRP A 248 -4.35 -19.37 -7.96
CA TRP A 248 -4.48 -19.37 -6.49
C TRP A 248 -5.92 -19.58 -6.00
N ILE A 249 -6.93 -19.45 -6.87
CA ILE A 249 -8.34 -19.69 -6.52
C ILE A 249 -8.62 -21.18 -6.34
N TYR A 250 -7.97 -22.08 -7.08
CA TYR A 250 -8.14 -23.53 -6.90
C TYR A 250 -7.83 -24.00 -5.46
N PRO A 251 -6.66 -23.71 -4.87
CA PRO A 251 -6.38 -24.11 -3.48
C PRO A 251 -7.22 -23.31 -2.47
N LEU A 252 -7.72 -22.12 -2.81
CA LEU A 252 -8.70 -21.43 -1.97
C LEU A 252 -10.02 -22.20 -1.92
N VAL A 253 -10.59 -22.54 -3.07
CA VAL A 253 -11.85 -23.29 -3.19
C VAL A 253 -11.73 -24.64 -2.50
N GLN A 254 -10.63 -25.36 -2.70
CA GLN A 254 -10.37 -26.62 -1.99
C GLN A 254 -10.42 -26.43 -0.47
N ARG A 255 -9.80 -25.38 0.07
CA ARG A 255 -9.80 -25.11 1.51
C ARG A 255 -11.16 -24.69 2.05
N LEU A 256 -11.99 -24.04 1.23
CA LEU A 256 -13.38 -23.74 1.59
C LEU A 256 -14.23 -25.02 1.62
N LEU A 257 -14.07 -25.91 0.64
CA LEU A 257 -14.72 -27.22 0.59
C LEU A 257 -14.29 -28.13 1.76
N ASP A 258 -13.03 -28.01 2.20
CA ASP A 258 -12.50 -28.71 3.38
C ASP A 258 -12.81 -27.98 4.70
N HIS A 259 -13.57 -26.87 4.68
CA HIS A 259 -13.94 -26.06 5.85
C HIS A 259 -12.76 -25.65 6.74
N GLN A 260 -11.67 -25.20 6.11
CA GLN A 260 -10.46 -24.85 6.85
C GLN A 260 -10.58 -23.50 7.55
N GLN A 261 -10.64 -23.53 8.89
CA GLN A 261 -10.75 -22.34 9.75
C GLN A 261 -9.79 -21.19 9.38
N PRO A 262 -8.48 -21.42 9.10
CA PRO A 262 -7.57 -20.32 8.77
C PRO A 262 -7.92 -19.54 7.51
N VAL A 263 -8.74 -20.11 6.61
CA VAL A 263 -9.28 -19.42 5.43
C VAL A 263 -10.59 -18.73 5.76
N LEU A 264 -11.46 -19.38 6.54
CA LEU A 264 -12.72 -18.78 7.00
C LEU A 264 -12.49 -17.53 7.85
N ASP A 265 -11.42 -17.50 8.64
CA ASP A 265 -11.01 -16.33 9.45
C ASP A 265 -10.62 -15.10 8.59
N LEU A 266 -10.36 -15.28 7.29
CA LEU A 266 -10.11 -14.17 6.35
C LEU A 266 -11.41 -13.53 5.82
N LEU A 267 -12.55 -14.17 6.06
CA LEU A 267 -13.88 -13.75 5.61
C LEU A 267 -14.66 -13.11 6.78
N ASP A 268 -15.83 -12.55 6.50
CA ASP A 268 -16.76 -12.13 7.56
C ASP A 268 -17.39 -13.36 8.21
N SER A 269 -17.00 -13.63 9.46
CA SER A 269 -17.48 -14.76 10.27
C SER A 269 -19.00 -14.88 10.41
N ARG A 270 -19.77 -13.82 10.17
CA ARG A 270 -21.24 -13.85 10.21
C ARG A 270 -21.85 -14.48 8.96
N HIS A 271 -21.07 -14.60 7.89
CA HIS A 271 -21.50 -15.00 6.56
C HIS A 271 -20.62 -16.13 6.03
N VAL A 272 -20.38 -17.14 6.86
CA VAL A 272 -19.70 -18.39 6.50
C VAL A 272 -20.60 -19.58 6.90
N PRO A 273 -20.56 -20.71 6.17
CA PRO A 273 -21.37 -21.87 6.53
C PRO A 273 -20.88 -22.47 7.85
N ALA A 274 -21.82 -22.97 8.66
CA ALA A 274 -21.52 -23.67 9.91
C ALA A 274 -20.80 -25.00 9.67
N GLU A 275 -21.07 -25.66 8.55
CA GLU A 275 -20.48 -26.93 8.15
C GLU A 275 -19.79 -26.84 6.79
N ALA A 276 -19.04 -27.88 6.43
CA ALA A 276 -18.36 -27.96 5.14
C ALA A 276 -19.38 -28.01 3.98
N PRO A 277 -19.34 -27.05 3.03
CA PRO A 277 -20.27 -27.05 1.91
C PRO A 277 -19.93 -28.14 0.90
N ARG A 278 -20.94 -28.67 0.22
CA ARG A 278 -20.74 -29.68 -0.85
C ARG A 278 -20.21 -29.06 -2.13
N TYR A 279 -20.67 -27.85 -2.43
CA TYR A 279 -20.30 -27.13 -3.63
C TYR A 279 -19.87 -25.70 -3.31
N VAL A 280 -18.86 -25.24 -4.04
CA VAL A 280 -18.41 -23.86 -4.04
C VAL A 280 -18.34 -23.38 -5.49
N ARG A 281 -18.89 -22.21 -5.75
CA ARG A 281 -18.76 -21.53 -7.04
C ARG A 281 -18.23 -20.12 -6.85
N THR A 282 -17.75 -19.54 -7.94
CA THR A 282 -17.31 -18.14 -7.92
C THR A 282 -18.00 -17.39 -9.06
N SER A 283 -18.75 -16.35 -8.72
CA SER A 283 -19.52 -15.57 -9.68
C SER A 283 -18.96 -14.15 -9.78
N LEU A 284 -19.04 -13.57 -10.97
CA LEU A 284 -18.56 -12.23 -11.28
C LEU A 284 -19.75 -11.27 -11.31
N TYR A 285 -19.67 -10.22 -10.52
CA TYR A 285 -20.68 -9.18 -10.45
C TYR A 285 -20.11 -7.82 -10.85
N ARG A 286 -20.97 -6.97 -11.42
CA ARG A 286 -20.74 -5.54 -11.56
C ARG A 286 -21.38 -4.83 -10.38
N PHE A 287 -20.61 -4.01 -9.68
CA PHE A 287 -21.07 -3.13 -8.61
C PHE A 287 -21.11 -1.68 -9.09
N ALA A 288 -22.15 -0.96 -8.70
CA ALA A 288 -22.28 0.48 -8.87
C ALA A 288 -22.80 1.10 -7.58
N TYR A 289 -22.49 2.37 -7.33
CA TYR A 289 -23.08 3.09 -6.20
C TYR A 289 -24.57 3.34 -6.46
N THR A 290 -25.38 3.28 -5.41
CA THR A 290 -26.77 3.75 -5.45
C THR A 290 -26.81 5.25 -5.67
N SER A 291 -27.87 5.74 -6.33
CA SER A 291 -28.13 7.19 -6.41
C SER A 291 -28.33 7.78 -5.01
N PHE A 292 -27.96 9.05 -4.84
CA PHE A 292 -28.18 9.76 -3.57
C PHE A 292 -29.67 9.88 -3.22
N ALA A 293 -30.55 9.99 -4.24
CA ALA A 293 -32.01 10.02 -4.05
C ALA A 293 -32.54 8.71 -3.44
N ASP A 294 -31.91 7.57 -3.75
CA ASP A 294 -32.29 6.24 -3.26
C ASP A 294 -31.50 5.82 -2.00
N ALA A 295 -30.50 6.61 -1.60
CA ALA A 295 -29.62 6.30 -0.47
C ALA A 295 -30.35 6.35 0.88
N GLY A 296 -31.51 7.00 0.97
CA GLY A 296 -32.32 7.03 2.20
C GLY A 296 -32.93 5.67 2.57
N ALA A 297 -33.28 4.84 1.58
CA ALA A 297 -34.03 3.60 1.76
C ALA A 297 -33.25 2.31 1.39
N GLY A 298 -32.13 2.43 0.66
CA GLY A 298 -31.37 1.28 0.12
C GLY A 298 -29.98 1.06 0.72
N GLY A 299 -29.26 0.07 0.16
CA GLY A 299 -27.83 -0.16 0.38
C GLY A 299 -26.92 0.97 -0.11
N PHE A 300 -25.60 0.80 -0.04
CA PHE A 300 -24.65 1.70 -0.72
C PHE A 300 -24.41 1.30 -2.18
N TRP A 301 -24.78 0.06 -2.53
CA TRP A 301 -24.41 -0.57 -3.77
C TRP A 301 -25.63 -1.16 -4.48
N THR A 302 -25.64 -1.05 -5.79
CA THR A 302 -26.40 -1.92 -6.67
C THR A 302 -25.43 -2.92 -7.30
N ARG A 303 -25.95 -4.13 -7.61
CA ARG A 303 -25.14 -5.16 -8.24
C ARG A 303 -25.90 -5.89 -9.33
N GLU A 304 -25.16 -6.36 -10.32
CA GLU A 304 -25.65 -7.13 -11.45
C GLU A 304 -24.73 -8.34 -11.66
N ARG A 305 -25.31 -9.55 -11.72
CA ARG A 305 -24.54 -10.76 -11.99
C ARG A 305 -24.18 -10.80 -13.47
N LEU A 306 -22.88 -10.84 -13.78
CA LEU A 306 -22.41 -10.86 -15.16
C LEU A 306 -22.30 -12.30 -15.68
N THR A 307 -21.54 -13.14 -14.97
CA THR A 307 -21.23 -14.51 -15.39
C THR A 307 -20.61 -15.30 -14.25
N ASP A 308 -20.37 -16.59 -14.45
CA ASP A 308 -19.52 -17.38 -13.56
C ASP A 308 -18.04 -17.13 -13.86
N TYR A 309 -17.27 -16.86 -12.81
CA TYR A 309 -15.84 -16.61 -12.93
C TYR A 309 -15.05 -17.92 -12.99
N PHE A 310 -15.41 -18.88 -12.14
CA PHE A 310 -14.98 -20.28 -12.23
C PHE A 310 -16.19 -21.20 -12.22
N ASN A 311 -15.97 -22.41 -12.72
CA ASN A 311 -16.92 -23.51 -12.62
C ASN A 311 -17.28 -23.81 -11.16
N VAL A 312 -18.43 -24.45 -10.99
CA VAL A 312 -18.83 -25.04 -9.71
C VAL A 312 -17.88 -26.20 -9.41
N PHE A 313 -17.32 -26.22 -8.21
CA PHE A 313 -16.45 -27.29 -7.75
C PHE A 313 -17.07 -28.01 -6.56
N SER A 314 -16.91 -29.32 -6.54
CA SER A 314 -17.14 -30.17 -5.36
C SER A 314 -15.82 -30.73 -4.86
N ARG A 315 -15.84 -31.31 -3.66
CA ARG A 315 -14.65 -31.93 -3.05
C ARG A 315 -14.04 -33.05 -3.89
N GLU A 316 -14.88 -33.76 -4.64
CA GLU A 316 -14.49 -34.89 -5.49
C GLU A 316 -14.30 -34.51 -6.96
N ASP A 317 -14.36 -33.23 -7.30
CA ASP A 317 -14.23 -32.79 -8.69
C ASP A 317 -12.86 -33.19 -9.29
N ALA A 318 -12.90 -33.83 -10.46
CA ALA A 318 -11.70 -34.34 -11.11
C ALA A 318 -10.82 -33.19 -11.65
N HIS A 319 -11.43 -32.12 -12.16
CA HIS A 319 -10.71 -30.99 -12.71
C HIS A 319 -9.96 -30.22 -11.62
N LEU A 320 -10.61 -29.96 -10.48
CA LEU A 320 -9.99 -29.34 -9.31
C LEU A 320 -8.79 -30.16 -8.83
N ARG A 321 -8.94 -31.47 -8.68
CA ARG A 321 -7.85 -32.37 -8.25
C ARG A 321 -6.67 -32.37 -9.22
N ASP A 322 -6.92 -32.40 -10.53
CA ASP A 322 -5.85 -32.32 -11.54
C ASP A 322 -5.09 -30.99 -11.47
N LYS A 323 -5.81 -29.87 -11.36
CA LYS A 323 -5.20 -28.54 -11.21
C LYS A 323 -4.35 -28.44 -9.94
N LEU A 324 -4.85 -28.94 -8.81
CA LEU A 324 -4.10 -28.97 -7.54
C LEU A 324 -2.81 -29.80 -7.66
N ARG A 325 -2.87 -30.97 -8.31
CA ARG A 325 -1.70 -31.82 -8.58
C ARG A 325 -0.67 -31.12 -9.45
N GLN A 326 -1.07 -30.47 -10.53
CA GLN A 326 -0.17 -29.68 -11.40
C GLN A 326 0.54 -28.55 -10.64
N MET A 327 -0.05 -28.05 -9.56
CA MET A 327 0.54 -27.01 -8.71
C MET A 327 1.36 -27.57 -7.55
N ASN A 328 1.55 -28.89 -7.45
CA ASN A 328 2.15 -29.57 -6.29
C ASN A 328 1.46 -29.21 -4.96
N PHE A 329 0.16 -28.95 -4.99
CA PHE A 329 -0.62 -28.62 -3.80
C PHE A 329 -1.13 -29.90 -3.13
N ARG A 330 -0.66 -30.17 -1.91
CA ARG A 330 -1.10 -31.33 -1.12
C ARG A 330 -2.42 -31.04 -0.42
N THR A 331 -3.40 -31.92 -0.60
CA THR A 331 -4.70 -31.83 0.07
C THR A 331 -4.61 -32.16 1.56
N ALA A 332 -5.61 -31.76 2.37
CA ALA A 332 -5.62 -32.04 3.80
C ALA A 332 -5.60 -33.55 4.12
N ALA A 333 -6.26 -34.37 3.29
CA ALA A 333 -6.23 -35.82 3.40
C ALA A 333 -4.83 -36.39 3.19
N GLU A 334 -4.10 -35.92 2.17
CA GLU A 334 -2.71 -36.33 1.89
C GLU A 334 -1.72 -35.84 2.97
N GLN A 335 -1.95 -34.65 3.53
CA GLN A 335 -1.15 -34.12 4.64
C GLN A 335 -1.34 -34.94 5.92
N SER A 336 -2.57 -35.37 6.20
CA SER A 336 -2.89 -36.22 7.36
C SER A 336 -2.32 -37.63 7.19
N ALA A 337 -2.36 -38.18 5.98
CA ALA A 337 -1.81 -39.51 5.66
C ALA A 337 -0.27 -39.56 5.67
N SER A 338 0.41 -38.43 5.41
CA SER A 338 1.88 -38.39 5.35
C SER A 338 2.58 -38.17 6.69
N GLY A 339 1.86 -38.24 7.83
CA GLY A 339 2.46 -38.11 9.17
C GLY A 339 3.23 -36.79 9.36
N GLY A 340 2.81 -35.73 8.65
CA GLY A 340 3.59 -34.53 8.39
C GLY A 340 3.73 -33.59 9.59
N GLY A 341 4.46 -34.00 10.62
CA GLY A 341 5.07 -33.07 11.56
C GLY A 341 6.11 -32.22 10.83
N SER A 342 6.10 -30.89 11.05
CA SER A 342 7.18 -30.05 10.56
C SER A 342 8.50 -30.58 11.13
N TRP A 343 9.47 -30.86 10.27
CA TRP A 343 10.78 -31.38 10.66
C TRP A 343 11.45 -30.55 11.78
N ASN A 344 11.10 -29.26 11.91
CA ASN A 344 11.51 -28.37 13.00
C ASN A 344 10.33 -27.98 13.91
N TRP A 345 10.01 -28.84 14.88
CA TRP A 345 8.98 -28.57 15.89
C TRP A 345 9.24 -27.27 16.67
N LEU A 346 10.51 -26.97 16.97
CA LEU A 346 10.91 -25.76 17.71
C LEU A 346 10.60 -24.49 16.91
N LEU A 347 10.94 -24.48 15.61
CA LEU A 347 10.65 -23.33 14.75
C LEU A 347 9.15 -23.13 14.60
N ARG A 348 8.38 -24.22 14.43
CA ARG A 348 6.91 -24.16 14.40
C ARG A 348 6.37 -23.55 15.69
N TRP A 349 6.80 -24.05 16.84
CA TRP A 349 6.38 -23.53 18.13
C TRP A 349 6.71 -22.05 18.29
N LEU A 350 7.92 -21.63 17.91
CA LEU A 350 8.35 -20.24 17.99
C LEU A 350 7.51 -19.33 17.07
N LEU A 351 7.26 -19.76 15.84
CA LEU A 351 6.41 -19.03 14.90
C LEU A 351 4.96 -18.96 15.39
N ASP A 352 4.43 -20.04 15.96
CA ASP A 352 3.08 -20.08 16.56
C ASP A 352 2.99 -19.15 17.78
N ALA A 353 4.04 -19.10 18.61
CA ALA A 353 4.12 -18.18 19.75
C ALA A 353 4.15 -16.71 19.29
N VAL A 354 4.99 -16.38 18.29
CA VAL A 354 5.03 -15.04 17.70
C VAL A 354 3.67 -14.68 17.09
N ARG A 355 3.04 -15.59 16.36
CA ARG A 355 1.72 -15.36 15.75
C ARG A 355 0.65 -15.12 16.81
N ARG A 356 0.64 -15.88 17.90
CA ARG A 356 -0.31 -15.68 19.02
C ARG A 356 -0.06 -14.34 19.72
N PHE A 357 1.19 -13.98 19.96
CA PHE A 357 1.55 -12.70 20.57
C PHE A 357 1.12 -11.52 19.70
N VAL A 358 1.46 -11.54 18.41
CA VAL A 358 1.09 -10.47 17.46
C VAL A 358 -0.43 -10.44 17.26
N GLY A 359 -1.09 -11.59 17.16
CA GLY A 359 -2.53 -11.69 16.97
C GLY A 359 -3.35 -11.30 18.20
N ALA A 360 -2.77 -11.32 19.40
CA ALA A 360 -3.44 -10.88 20.63
C ALA A 360 -3.61 -9.35 20.71
N ILE A 361 -2.79 -8.60 19.95
CA ILE A 361 -2.83 -7.14 19.94
C ILE A 361 -3.58 -6.71 18.69
N GLU A 362 -4.74 -6.07 18.88
CA GLU A 362 -5.43 -5.42 17.77
C GLU A 362 -4.51 -4.32 17.20
N GLY A 363 -4.28 -4.33 15.89
CA GLY A 363 -3.36 -3.38 15.25
C GLY A 363 -3.74 -1.91 15.48
N SER A 364 -5.03 -1.63 15.71
CA SER A 364 -5.55 -0.32 16.07
C SER A 364 -4.94 0.19 17.38
N TYR A 365 -4.84 -0.65 18.43
CA TYR A 365 -4.21 -0.27 19.70
C TYR A 365 -2.73 0.01 19.56
N LEU A 366 -2.02 -0.74 18.70
CA LEU A 366 -0.60 -0.49 18.45
C LEU A 366 -0.39 0.87 17.76
N LEU A 367 -1.23 1.21 16.77
CA LEU A 367 -1.20 2.51 16.11
C LEU A 367 -1.54 3.65 17.09
N ILE A 368 -2.62 3.50 17.86
CA ILE A 368 -3.03 4.49 18.87
C ILE A 368 -1.92 4.65 19.92
N GLY A 369 -1.32 3.55 20.39
CA GLY A 369 -0.20 3.58 21.31
C GLY A 369 1.01 4.34 20.75
N LEU A 370 1.32 4.14 19.47
CA LEU A 370 2.38 4.90 18.78
C LEU A 370 2.04 6.39 18.70
N PHE A 371 0.80 6.75 18.36
CA PHE A 371 0.34 8.15 18.33
C PHE A 371 0.39 8.80 19.71
N VAL A 372 -0.04 8.09 20.76
CA VAL A 372 0.02 8.58 22.14
C VAL A 372 1.47 8.75 22.58
N ALA A 373 2.35 7.78 22.31
CA ALA A 373 3.76 7.88 22.63
C ALA A 373 4.43 9.07 21.90
N ALA A 374 4.18 9.22 20.60
CA ALA A 374 4.66 10.36 19.82
C ALA A 374 4.13 11.69 20.38
N GLY A 375 2.83 11.76 20.71
CA GLY A 375 2.21 12.92 21.33
C GLY A 375 2.85 13.26 22.69
N MET A 376 3.13 12.26 23.52
CA MET A 376 3.81 12.44 24.81
C MET A 376 5.26 12.92 24.64
N VAL A 377 5.99 12.42 23.65
CA VAL A 377 7.34 12.91 23.32
C VAL A 377 7.28 14.38 22.90
N LEU A 378 6.36 14.75 22.02
CA LEU A 378 6.18 16.14 21.59
C LEU A 378 5.78 17.05 22.75
N TYR A 379 4.85 16.60 23.61
CA TYR A 379 4.41 17.36 24.78
C TYR A 379 5.54 17.56 25.79
N THR A 380 6.32 16.53 26.09
CA THR A 380 7.46 16.61 27.01
C THR A 380 8.57 17.50 26.45
N GLN A 381 8.83 17.47 25.15
CA GLN A 381 9.76 18.39 24.49
C GLN A 381 9.29 19.85 24.58
N GLN A 382 7.99 20.12 24.37
CA GLN A 382 7.42 21.46 24.54
C GLN A 382 7.53 21.96 25.98
N GLN A 383 7.21 21.11 26.96
CA GLN A 383 7.37 21.44 28.38
C GLN A 383 8.81 21.77 28.74
N GLN A 384 9.78 20.98 28.24
CA GLN A 384 11.21 21.27 28.45
C GLN A 384 11.65 22.58 27.79
N GLN A 385 11.11 22.91 26.61
CA GLN A 385 11.37 24.20 25.98
C GLN A 385 10.80 25.36 26.81
N GLN A 386 9.56 25.24 27.30
CA GLN A 386 8.92 26.25 28.16
C GLN A 386 9.67 26.44 29.48
N GLN A 387 10.12 25.35 30.13
CA GLN A 387 10.91 25.42 31.36
C GLN A 387 12.28 26.07 31.14
N ARG A 388 12.95 25.78 30.01
CA ARG A 388 14.23 26.44 29.68
C ARG A 388 14.08 27.94 29.42
N VAL A 389 12.95 28.37 28.85
CA VAL A 389 12.66 29.79 28.63
C VAL A 389 12.31 30.47 29.97
N GLY A 390 11.54 29.82 30.83
CA GLY A 390 11.17 30.34 32.16
C GLY A 390 12.31 30.41 33.19
N GLN A 391 13.35 29.59 33.06
CA GLN A 391 14.57 29.68 33.88
C GLN A 391 15.58 30.71 33.35
N SER A 392 15.38 31.24 32.13
CA SER A 392 16.26 32.22 31.48
C SER A 392 15.80 33.67 31.61
N THR A 393 14.70 33.89 32.32
CA THR A 393 14.17 35.20 32.77
C THR A 393 14.34 35.32 34.26
#